data_AF-A0AAE0B1R0-F1
#
_entry.id   AF-A0AAE0B1R0-F1
#
_cell.length_a   1.000
_cell.length_b   1.000
_cell.length_c   1.000
_cell.angle_alpha   90.00
_cell.angle_beta   90.00
_cell.angle_gamma   90.00
#
_symmetry.space_group_name_H-M   'P 1'
#
loop_
_entity.id
_entity.type
_entity.pdbx_description
1 polymer ?
#
loop_
_entity_poly.entity_id
_entity_poly.type
_entity_poly.pdbx_seq_one_letter_code
_entity_poly.pdbx_strand_id
1 'polypeptide(L)'
;MAVKSLQAISILLSVLCLVVVSYSSFLSTQGRWIVDSSGRRVKLACTSWAAHMEPMLAEGLHKKPLKDIVAKLVQLKFNCVRLTWATYMFTRNDEALRSERRASPFEMVCNRDVPVI
;
A
#
# COMPACT_ATOMS: atom_id res chain seq x y z
N MET A 1 37.03 16.57 25.08
CA MET A 1 37.01 16.22 23.63
C MET A 1 36.22 14.93 23.36
N ALA A 2 36.36 13.87 24.16
CA ALA A 2 35.65 12.59 23.99
C ALA A 2 34.10 12.65 24.03
N VAL A 3 33.49 13.56 24.81
CA VAL A 3 32.02 13.66 24.92
C VAL A 3 31.38 14.20 23.62
N LYS A 4 32.06 15.14 22.95
CA LYS A 4 31.60 15.70 21.67
C LYS A 4 31.70 14.66 20.54
N SER A 5 32.71 13.79 20.57
CA SER A 5 32.82 12.69 19.62
C SER A 5 31.80 11.57 19.86
N LEU A 6 31.47 11.24 21.13
CA LEU A 6 30.42 10.26 21.44
C LEU A 6 29.03 10.73 20.98
N GLN A 7 28.69 12.02 21.18
CA GLN A 7 27.42 12.57 20.69
C GLN A 7 27.36 12.58 19.16
N ALA A 8 28.46 12.93 18.48
CA ALA A 8 28.52 12.88 17.02
C ALA A 8 28.33 11.45 16.47
N ILE A 9 28.91 10.44 17.12
CA ILE A 9 28.73 9.03 16.73
C ILE A 9 27.29 8.58 16.94
N SER A 10 26.65 8.94 18.06
CA SER A 10 25.24 8.60 18.32
C SER A 10 24.28 9.23 17.31
N ILE A 11 24.52 10.49 16.91
CA ILE A 11 23.75 11.18 15.87
C ILE A 11 24.01 10.53 14.50
N LEU A 12 25.25 10.16 14.19
CA LEU A 12 25.58 9.48 12.94
C LEU A 12 24.91 8.10 12.84
N LEU A 13 24.88 7.35 13.94
CA LEU A 13 24.23 6.04 14.02
C LEU A 13 22.70 6.15 13.88
N SER A 14 22.08 7.16 14.48
CA SER A 14 20.63 7.38 14.38
C SER A 14 20.21 7.83 12.97
N VAL A 15 20.99 8.73 12.35
CA VAL A 15 20.78 9.14 10.95
C VAL A 15 20.95 7.95 10.01
N LEU A 16 22.00 7.14 10.20
CA LEU A 16 22.20 5.92 9.40
C LEU A 16 21.03 4.94 9.54
N CYS A 17 20.48 4.79 10.75
CA CYS A 17 19.35 3.90 11.01
C CYS A 17 18.06 4.36 10.29
N LEU A 18 17.78 5.66 10.29
CA LEU A 18 16.62 6.25 9.60
C LEU A 18 16.66 6.05 8.08
N VAL A 19 17.87 6.05 7.49
CA VAL A 19 18.06 5.80 6.05
C VAL A 19 17.70 4.36 5.68
N VAL A 20 18.02 3.37 6.54
CA VAL A 20 17.72 1.94 6.28
C VAL A 20 16.21 1.64 6.33
N VAL A 21 15.44 2.37 7.12
CA VAL A 21 13.97 2.15 7.26
C VAL A 21 13.18 2.63 6.03
N SER A 22 13.75 3.53 5.22
CA SER A 22 13.01 4.29 4.20
C SER A 22 12.96 3.66 2.81
N TYR A 23 13.47 2.44 2.62
CA TYR A 23 13.39 1.78 1.31
C TYR A 23 11.95 1.37 1.01
N SER A 24 11.24 2.15 0.19
CA SER A 24 10.05 1.67 -0.51
C SER A 24 10.50 0.67 -1.57
N SER A 25 10.32 -0.63 -1.29
CA SER A 25 10.63 -1.69 -2.25
C SER A 25 9.59 -1.66 -3.37
N PHE A 26 10.00 -1.18 -4.54
CA PHE A 26 9.22 -1.30 -5.75
C PHE A 26 9.19 -2.78 -6.19
N LEU A 27 8.03 -3.26 -6.63
CA LEU A 27 7.90 -4.58 -7.24
C LEU A 27 8.20 -4.46 -8.73
N SER A 28 8.99 -5.39 -9.26
CA SER A 28 9.31 -5.47 -10.69
C SER A 28 8.87 -6.82 -11.26
N THR A 29 8.89 -6.94 -12.59
CA THR A 29 8.67 -8.21 -13.28
C THR A 29 9.99 -8.76 -13.81
N GLN A 30 10.21 -10.05 -13.62
CA GLN A 30 11.30 -10.79 -14.23
C GLN A 30 10.72 -11.98 -14.98
N GLY A 31 10.60 -11.84 -16.30
CA GLY A 31 9.88 -12.80 -17.14
C GLY A 31 8.42 -12.93 -16.69
N ARG A 32 8.01 -14.14 -16.29
CA ARG A 32 6.66 -14.43 -15.80
C ARG A 32 6.44 -14.17 -14.30
N TRP A 33 7.49 -13.80 -13.56
CA TRP A 33 7.45 -13.69 -12.10
C TRP A 33 7.45 -12.23 -11.65
N ILE A 34 6.77 -11.95 -10.55
CA ILE A 34 6.88 -10.69 -9.82
C ILE A 34 8.03 -10.86 -8.82
N VAL A 35 8.91 -9.88 -8.73
CA VAL A 35 10.09 -9.88 -7.86
C VAL A 35 10.16 -8.62 -7.02
N ASP A 36 10.73 -8.73 -5.83
CA ASP A 36 11.05 -7.58 -4.98
C ASP A 36 12.35 -6.88 -5.42
N SER A 37 12.71 -5.79 -4.72
CA SER A 37 13.94 -5.04 -4.98
C SER A 37 15.23 -5.83 -4.74
N SER A 38 15.16 -6.98 -4.05
CA SER A 38 16.29 -7.90 -3.86
C SER A 38 16.31 -9.04 -4.89
N GLY A 39 15.38 -9.03 -5.85
CA GLY A 39 15.25 -10.07 -6.88
C GLY A 39 14.56 -11.34 -6.39
N ARG A 40 14.00 -11.35 -5.17
CA ARG A 40 13.28 -12.52 -4.66
C ARG A 40 11.89 -12.56 -5.28
N ARG A 41 11.45 -13.75 -5.67
CA ARG A 41 10.10 -13.96 -6.21
C ARG A 41 9.04 -13.67 -5.15
N VAL A 42 8.02 -12.93 -5.56
CA VAL A 42 6.87 -12.56 -4.75
C VAL A 42 5.58 -13.14 -5.34
N LYS A 43 4.75 -13.77 -4.52
CA LYS A 43 3.38 -14.18 -4.89
C LYS A 43 2.36 -13.28 -4.22
N LEU A 44 1.53 -12.66 -5.04
CA LEU A 44 0.46 -11.78 -4.57
C LEU A 44 -0.77 -12.63 -4.23
N ALA A 45 -1.14 -12.63 -2.96
CA ALA A 45 -2.40 -13.17 -2.46
C ALA A 45 -3.27 -11.98 -2.07
N CYS A 46 -4.04 -11.48 -3.04
CA CYS A 46 -4.83 -10.26 -2.86
C CYS A 46 -6.29 -10.54 -2.57
N THR A 47 -6.90 -9.65 -1.80
CA THR A 47 -8.36 -9.50 -1.76
C THR A 47 -8.79 -8.28 -2.57
N SER A 48 -10.05 -8.23 -3.01
CA SER A 48 -10.62 -7.05 -3.67
C SER A 48 -11.42 -6.23 -2.66
N TRP A 49 -11.19 -4.91 -2.61
CA TRP A 49 -11.96 -3.99 -1.78
C TRP A 49 -12.69 -2.97 -2.65
N ALA A 50 -14.03 -3.00 -2.59
CA ALA A 50 -14.88 -2.11 -3.36
C ALA A 50 -14.88 -0.68 -2.78
N ALA A 51 -14.52 0.33 -3.57
CA ALA A 51 -14.69 1.75 -3.22
C ALA A 51 -15.34 2.59 -4.33
N HIS A 52 -15.66 1.98 -5.46
CA HIS A 52 -16.30 2.62 -6.63
C HIS A 52 -17.83 2.66 -6.56
N MET A 53 -18.42 2.10 -5.50
CA MET A 53 -19.86 2.02 -5.31
C MET A 53 -20.43 3.40 -4.96
N GLU A 54 -21.76 3.51 -4.88
CA GLU A 54 -22.50 4.74 -4.57
C GLU A 54 -21.87 5.67 -3.51
N PRO A 55 -21.38 5.18 -2.35
CA PRO A 55 -20.77 6.08 -1.35
C PRO A 55 -19.40 6.64 -1.74
N MET A 56 -18.83 6.22 -2.88
CA MET A 56 -17.51 6.62 -3.39
C MET A 56 -16.39 6.48 -2.33
N LEU A 57 -16.53 5.47 -1.49
CA LEU A 57 -15.69 5.19 -0.35
C LEU A 57 -15.57 3.67 -0.18
N ALA A 58 -14.43 3.23 0.37
CA ALA A 58 -14.20 1.81 0.62
C ALA A 58 -15.29 1.22 1.52
N GLU A 59 -15.94 0.17 1.03
CA GLU A 59 -17.10 -0.45 1.67
C GLU A 59 -16.77 -0.99 3.05
N GLY A 60 -17.75 -0.94 3.95
CA GLY A 60 -17.60 -1.42 5.32
C GLY A 60 -16.89 -0.47 6.28
N LEU A 61 -16.31 0.65 5.81
CA LEU A 61 -15.78 1.70 6.70
C LEU A 61 -16.85 2.34 7.58
N HIS A 62 -18.12 2.29 7.17
CA HIS A 62 -19.26 2.69 7.99
C HIS A 62 -19.58 1.71 9.13
N LYS A 63 -19.01 0.48 9.13
CA LYS A 63 -19.24 -0.56 10.16
C LYS A 63 -18.03 -0.78 11.06
N LYS A 64 -16.83 -0.68 10.51
CA LYS A 64 -15.56 -0.96 11.22
C LYS A 64 -14.50 0.06 10.83
N PRO A 65 -13.65 0.50 11.78
CA PRO A 65 -12.55 1.38 11.47
C PRO A 65 -11.54 0.67 10.56
N LEU A 66 -10.85 1.45 9.72
CA LEU A 66 -9.84 0.96 8.76
C LEU A 66 -8.83 -0.01 9.42
N LYS A 67 -8.35 0.32 10.62
CA LYS A 67 -7.38 -0.48 11.36
C LYS A 67 -7.86 -1.91 11.61
N ASP A 68 -9.13 -2.09 11.97
CA ASP A 68 -9.70 -3.41 12.27
C ASP A 68 -9.84 -4.24 11.00
N ILE A 69 -10.25 -3.61 9.90
CA ILE A 69 -10.37 -4.26 8.60
C ILE A 69 -8.98 -4.73 8.13
N VAL A 70 -7.98 -3.84 8.16
CA VAL A 70 -6.60 -4.17 7.77
C VAL A 70 -6.02 -5.26 8.66
N ALA A 71 -6.23 -5.19 9.98
CA ALA A 71 -5.80 -6.23 10.90
C ALA A 71 -6.43 -7.59 10.55
N LYS A 72 -7.70 -7.59 10.13
CA LYS A 72 -8.37 -8.82 9.67
C LYS A 72 -7.76 -9.38 8.38
N LEU A 73 -7.43 -8.52 7.42
CA LEU A 73 -6.79 -8.94 6.16
C LEU A 73 -5.41 -9.57 6.41
N VAL A 74 -4.63 -8.96 7.31
CA VAL A 74 -3.34 -9.50 7.77
C VAL A 74 -3.52 -10.84 8.48
N GLN A 75 -4.52 -10.97 9.35
CA GLN A 75 -4.85 -12.24 10.03
C GLN A 75 -5.17 -13.34 9.00
N LEU A 76 -5.87 -12.99 7.92
CA LEU A 76 -6.23 -13.88 6.82
C LEU A 76 -5.09 -14.13 5.82
N LYS A 77 -3.88 -13.60 6.07
CA LYS A 77 -2.67 -13.76 5.25
C LYS A 77 -2.75 -13.16 3.85
N PHE A 78 -3.63 -12.18 3.63
CA PHE A 78 -3.57 -11.37 2.42
C PHE A 78 -2.39 -10.39 2.52
N ASN A 79 -1.57 -10.34 1.48
CA ASN A 79 -0.43 -9.41 1.38
C ASN A 79 -0.71 -8.23 0.43
N CYS A 80 -1.88 -8.20 -0.22
CA CYS A 80 -2.28 -7.11 -1.08
C CYS A 80 -3.81 -6.91 -1.10
N VAL A 81 -4.21 -5.70 -1.47
CA VAL A 81 -5.60 -5.31 -1.67
C VAL A 81 -5.72 -4.66 -3.03
N ARG A 82 -6.62 -5.18 -3.86
CA ARG A 82 -7.05 -4.55 -5.10
C ARG A 82 -8.17 -3.57 -4.77
N LEU A 83 -7.84 -2.29 -4.74
CA LEU A 83 -8.78 -1.21 -4.48
C LEU A 83 -9.40 -0.76 -5.81
N THR A 84 -10.72 -0.69 -5.82
CA THR A 84 -11.49 -0.27 -6.99
C THR A 84 -12.09 1.10 -6.72
N TRP A 85 -11.88 2.08 -7.60
CA TRP A 85 -12.37 3.45 -7.44
C TRP A 85 -13.14 3.88 -8.69
N ALA A 86 -13.98 4.91 -8.54
CA ALA A 86 -14.75 5.48 -9.65
C ALA A 86 -14.06 6.74 -10.15
N THR A 87 -14.05 6.94 -11.48
CA THR A 87 -13.43 8.12 -12.11
C THR A 87 -13.93 9.43 -11.51
N TYR A 88 -15.22 9.46 -11.15
CA TYR A 88 -15.89 10.56 -10.47
C TYR A 88 -15.14 11.08 -9.23
N MET A 89 -14.48 10.20 -8.47
CA MET A 89 -13.73 10.57 -7.26
C MET A 89 -12.57 11.54 -7.54
N PHE A 90 -12.07 11.58 -8.78
CA PHE A 90 -10.88 12.35 -9.17
C PHE A 90 -11.13 13.33 -10.34
N THR A 91 -12.32 13.31 -10.94
CA THR A 91 -12.71 14.30 -11.97
C THR A 91 -13.38 15.51 -11.35
N ARG A 92 -13.05 16.71 -11.84
CA ARG A 92 -13.79 17.93 -11.49
C ARG A 92 -15.20 17.88 -12.09
N ASN A 93 -16.15 18.53 -11.40
CA ASN A 93 -17.60 18.42 -11.58
C ASN A 93 -18.14 18.54 -13.03
N ASP A 94 -17.41 19.18 -13.95
CA ASP A 94 -17.88 19.40 -15.32
C ASP A 94 -17.82 18.15 -16.22
N GLU A 95 -16.97 17.17 -15.91
CA GLU A 95 -16.88 15.89 -16.67
C GLU A 95 -17.66 14.74 -16.02
N ALA A 96 -18.16 14.98 -14.81
CA ALA A 96 -18.65 13.97 -13.89
C ALA A 96 -19.99 13.37 -14.35
N LEU A 97 -20.87 14.19 -14.95
CA LEU A 97 -22.22 13.85 -15.42
C LEU A 97 -22.29 12.78 -16.52
N ARG A 98 -21.14 12.37 -17.10
CA ARG A 98 -21.10 11.39 -18.21
C ARG A 98 -20.56 10.02 -17.79
N SER A 99 -20.02 9.87 -16.58
CA SER A 99 -19.12 8.76 -16.24
C SER A 99 -19.63 7.74 -15.22
N GLU A 100 -20.84 7.93 -14.68
CA GLU A 100 -21.41 7.23 -13.50
C GLU A 100 -21.32 5.69 -13.45
N ARG A 101 -21.03 4.99 -14.55
CA ARG A 101 -21.07 3.51 -14.60
C ARG A 101 -19.83 2.83 -15.15
N ARG A 102 -18.72 3.55 -15.31
CA ARG A 102 -17.47 2.93 -15.76
C ARG A 102 -16.51 2.78 -14.58
N ALA A 103 -16.22 1.53 -14.19
CA ALA A 103 -15.15 1.25 -13.24
C ALA A 103 -13.83 1.83 -13.78
N SER A 104 -13.14 2.62 -12.96
CA SER A 104 -11.86 3.24 -13.31
C SER A 104 -10.70 2.25 -13.15
N PRO A 105 -9.48 2.61 -13.59
CA PRO A 105 -8.29 1.75 -13.47
C PRO A 105 -8.06 1.22 -12.05
N PHE A 106 -7.52 0.01 -11.94
CA PHE A 106 -7.31 -0.65 -10.64
C PHE A 106 -6.06 -0.11 -9.94
N GLU A 107 -6.18 0.14 -8.63
CA GLU A 107 -5.03 0.40 -7.76
C GLU A 107 -4.79 -0.80 -6.84
N MET A 108 -3.53 -1.21 -6.69
CA MET A 108 -3.15 -2.33 -5.83
C MET A 108 -2.27 -1.84 -4.69
N VAL A 109 -2.72 -2.04 -3.46
CA VAL A 109 -1.99 -1.70 -2.24
C VAL A 109 -1.35 -2.96 -1.68
N CYS A 110 -0.02 -2.99 -1.57
CA CYS A 110 0.72 -4.14 -1.03
C CYS A 110 1.16 -3.88 0.42
N ASN A 111 1.08 -4.92 1.27
CA ASN A 111 1.58 -4.90 2.64
C ASN A 111 2.89 -5.71 2.75
N ARG A 112 3.91 -5.13 3.38
CA ARG A 112 5.23 -5.76 3.61
C ARG A 112 5.28 -6.57 4.91
N ASP A 113 4.38 -6.32 5.85
CA ASP A 113 4.38 -6.97 7.16
C ASP A 113 3.84 -8.41 7.12
N VAL A 114 3.24 -8.81 5.99
CA VAL A 114 2.77 -10.17 5.76
C VAL A 114 3.81 -10.88 4.89
N PRO A 115 4.39 -11.99 5.36
CA PRO A 115 5.36 -12.74 4.57
C PRO A 115 4.70 -13.19 3.27
N VAL A 116 5.44 -12.95 2.18
CA VAL A 116 5.05 -13.41 0.86
C VAL A 116 5.21 -14.94 0.83
N ILE A 117 4.10 -15.64 0.62
CA ILE A 117 4.02 -17.11 0.56
C ILE A 117 4.48 -17.62 -0.80
#